data_AF-A0A3C1VA80-F1
#
_entry.id   AF-A0A3C1VA80-F1
#
_cell.length_a   1.000
_cell.length_b   1.000
_cell.length_c   1.000
_cell.angle_alpha   90.00
_cell.angle_beta   90.00
_cell.angle_gamma   90.00
#
_symmetry.space_group_name_H-M   'P 1'
#
loop_
_entity.id
_entity.type
_entity.pdbx_description
1 polymer ?
#
loop_
_entity_poly.entity_id
_entity_poly.type
_entity_poly.pdbx_seq_one_letter_code
_entity_poly.pdbx_strand_id
1 'polypeptide(L)'
;MLAAEDIVYNGTTWSANHRRHGTAFPDGGNTLLLDGSVSWVKVEKMYRVTTYDTTAHLWYFYQEDLSTIPAAQLAALKFKP
;
A
#
# COMPACT_ATOMS: atom_id res chain seq x y z
N MET A 1 -8.18 14.70 8.30
CA MET A 1 -6.75 14.35 8.37
C MET A 1 -6.41 13.69 7.04
N LEU A 2 -5.73 14.39 6.14
CA LEU A 2 -5.18 13.80 4.91
C LEU A 2 -3.95 12.99 5.35
N ALA A 3 -3.92 11.69 5.06
CA ALA A 3 -2.77 10.85 5.36
C ALA A 3 -1.56 11.42 4.58
N ALA A 4 -0.57 11.97 5.28
CA ALA A 4 0.51 12.73 4.67
C ALA A 4 1.61 11.86 4.04
N GLU A 5 1.36 10.56 3.86
CA GLU A 5 2.38 9.59 3.47
C GLU A 5 1.80 8.38 2.72
N ASP A 6 0.86 8.68 1.82
CA ASP A 6 0.34 7.69 0.87
C ASP A 6 1.50 7.06 0.06
N ILE A 7 1.53 5.73 0.00
CA ILE A 7 2.39 4.99 -0.91
C ILE A 7 1.80 5.12 -2.31
N VAL A 8 2.32 6.05 -3.10
CA VAL A 8 1.78 6.39 -4.42
C VAL A 8 2.78 6.07 -5.51
N TYR A 9 2.31 5.40 -6.56
CA TYR A 9 2.98 5.31 -7.85
C TYR A 9 2.32 6.28 -8.82
N ASN A 10 3.09 7.19 -9.43
CA ASN A 10 2.60 8.23 -10.34
C ASN A 10 2.65 7.85 -11.83
N GLY A 11 2.83 6.57 -12.15
CA GLY A 11 2.99 6.08 -13.52
C GLY A 11 4.45 5.97 -14.00
N THR A 12 5.41 6.55 -13.28
CA THR A 12 6.85 6.40 -13.60
C THR A 12 7.71 6.08 -12.38
N THR A 13 7.36 6.62 -11.22
CA THR A 13 8.14 6.49 -9.98
C THR A 13 7.24 6.30 -8.77
N TRP A 14 7.75 5.57 -7.77
CA TRP A 14 7.16 5.54 -6.44
C TRP A 14 7.55 6.80 -5.65
N SER A 15 6.66 7.22 -4.75
CA SER A 15 6.99 8.18 -3.69
C SER A 15 8.28 7.76 -2.96
N ALA A 16 9.21 8.69 -2.75
CA ALA A 16 10.51 8.37 -2.17
C ALA A 16 10.56 8.32 -0.63
N ASN A 17 9.39 8.29 0.02
CA ASN A 17 9.28 8.37 1.48
C ASN A 17 9.75 7.07 2.15
N HIS A 18 10.50 7.20 3.24
CA HIS A 18 10.92 6.10 4.13
C HIS A 18 11.44 4.87 3.37
N ARG A 19 12.31 5.07 2.38
CA ARG A 19 12.90 3.99 1.58
C ARG A 19 13.90 3.18 2.41
N ARG A 20 13.90 1.86 2.20
CA ARG A 20 15.01 1.01 2.63
C ARG A 20 16.22 1.25 1.73
N HIS A 21 17.42 1.08 2.27
CA HIS A 21 18.63 1.13 1.45
C HIS A 21 18.53 0.14 0.28
N GLY A 22 18.80 0.63 -0.94
CA GLY A 22 18.78 -0.16 -2.16
C GLY A 22 17.42 -0.36 -2.84
N THR A 23 16.30 0.14 -2.29
CA THR A 23 14.98 0.03 -2.93
C THR A 23 14.56 1.35 -3.58
N ALA A 24 13.79 1.30 -4.67
CA ALA A 24 13.23 2.47 -5.36
C ALA A 24 11.81 2.84 -4.89
N PHE A 25 11.31 2.15 -3.87
CA PHE A 25 9.94 2.23 -3.35
C PHE A 25 9.95 2.36 -1.82
N PRO A 26 8.87 2.87 -1.20
CA PRO A 26 8.76 3.00 0.26
C PRO A 26 8.95 1.66 0.97
N ASP A 27 9.60 1.65 2.14
CA ASP A 27 9.70 0.43 2.96
C ASP A 27 8.32 -0.02 3.48
N GLY A 28 7.39 0.93 3.60
CA GLY A 28 6.08 0.73 4.19
C GLY A 28 5.32 2.04 4.32
N GLY A 29 4.28 2.00 5.15
CA GLY A 29 3.43 3.16 5.41
C GLY A 29 2.69 3.04 6.74
N ASN A 30 2.23 4.19 7.22
CA ASN A 30 1.39 4.28 8.41
C ASN A 30 -0.03 3.79 8.09
N THR A 31 -0.55 2.87 8.91
CA THR A 31 -1.93 2.40 8.82
C THR A 31 -2.69 2.80 10.08
N LEU A 32 -3.76 3.57 9.90
CA LEU A 32 -4.71 3.91 10.97
C LEU A 32 -5.72 2.77 11.11
N LEU A 33 -5.83 2.22 12.31
CA LEU A 33 -6.75 1.16 12.68
C LEU A 33 -8.08 1.75 13.19
N LEU A 34 -9.13 0.95 13.21
CA LEU A 34 -10.48 1.38 13.63
C LEU A 34 -10.54 1.83 15.09
N ASP A 35 -9.62 1.34 15.92
CA ASP A 35 -9.46 1.74 17.32
C ASP A 35 -8.72 3.08 17.49
N GLY A 36 -8.33 3.72 16.39
CA GLY A 36 -7.58 4.97 16.38
C GLY A 36 -6.07 4.80 16.58
N SER A 37 -5.58 3.57 16.75
CA SER A 37 -4.14 3.30 16.82
C SER A 37 -3.51 3.40 15.43
N VAL A 38 -2.22 3.72 15.40
CA VAL A 38 -1.43 3.80 14.17
C VAL A 38 -0.29 2.78 14.26
N SER A 39 -0.12 2.00 13.21
CA SER A 39 0.97 1.03 13.10
C SER A 39 1.72 1.19 11.78
N TRP A 40 3.03 0.90 11.80
CA TRP A 40 3.83 0.82 10.58
C TRP A 40 3.70 -0.57 9.96
N VAL A 41 3.34 -0.63 8.68
CA VAL A 41 3.24 -1.89 7.94
C VAL A 41 4.19 -1.85 6.75
N LYS A 42 4.93 -2.94 6.53
CA LYS A 42 5.80 -3.08 5.36
C LYS A 42 5.00 -3.22 4.07
N VAL A 43 5.51 -2.62 3.01
CA VAL A 43 4.77 -2.53 1.73
C VAL A 43 4.44 -3.91 1.13
N GLU A 44 5.26 -4.93 1.38
CA GLU A 44 5.04 -6.29 0.88
C GLU A 44 3.83 -7.00 1.53
N LYS A 45 3.30 -6.45 2.62
CA LYS A 45 2.07 -6.92 3.29
C LYS A 45 0.82 -6.18 2.83
N MET A 46 0.94 -5.18 1.95
CA MET A 46 -0.17 -4.34 1.53
C MET A 46 -0.75 -4.76 0.18
N TYR A 47 -2.01 -4.37 -0.03
CA TYR A 47 -2.80 -4.71 -1.21
C TYR A 47 -3.49 -3.47 -1.77
N ARG A 48 -3.63 -3.42 -3.11
CA ARG A 48 -4.41 -2.41 -3.82
C ARG A 48 -5.89 -2.77 -3.79
N VAL A 49 -6.52 -2.56 -2.64
CA VAL A 49 -7.96 -2.82 -2.42
C VAL A 49 -8.82 -1.59 -2.73
N THR A 50 -8.50 -0.87 -3.81
CA THR A 50 -9.22 0.33 -4.24
C THR A 50 -9.67 0.21 -5.69
N THR A 51 -10.77 0.87 -6.04
CA THR A 51 -11.32 0.94 -7.40
C THR A 51 -10.92 2.22 -8.15
N TYR A 52 -10.05 3.06 -7.59
CA TYR A 52 -9.49 4.23 -8.28
C TYR A 52 -8.63 3.83 -9.48
N ASP A 53 -8.31 4.82 -10.33
CA ASP A 53 -7.47 4.67 -11.53
C ASP A 53 -6.25 3.78 -11.28
N THR A 54 -6.19 2.68 -12.02
CA THR A 54 -5.17 1.63 -11.89
C THR A 54 -3.86 1.99 -12.62
N THR A 55 -3.77 3.17 -13.20
CA THR A 55 -2.66 3.59 -14.07
C THR A 55 -1.79 4.65 -13.41
N ALA A 56 -2.41 5.63 -12.73
CA ALA A 56 -1.70 6.83 -12.28
C ALA A 56 -1.63 7.01 -10.76
N HIS A 57 -2.53 6.42 -9.98
CA HIS A 57 -2.56 6.59 -8.51
C HIS A 57 -2.90 5.28 -7.81
N LEU A 58 -1.89 4.40 -7.76
CA LEU A 58 -2.02 3.13 -7.04
C LEU A 58 -1.87 3.37 -5.55
N TRP A 59 -2.91 3.06 -4.77
CA TRP A 59 -2.91 3.15 -3.32
C TRP A 59 -2.92 1.76 -2.69
N TYR A 60 -2.10 1.55 -1.67
CA TYR A 60 -1.91 0.27 -1.00
C TYR A 60 -2.27 0.37 0.46
N PHE A 61 -3.04 -0.62 0.94
CA PHE A 61 -3.55 -0.66 2.30
C PHE A 61 -3.27 -2.01 2.94
N TYR A 62 -3.21 -2.00 4.27
CA TYR A 62 -3.19 -3.22 5.06
C TYR A 62 -4.59 -3.54 5.60
N GLN A 63 -4.97 -4.82 5.53
CA GLN A 63 -6.13 -5.36 6.22
C GLN A 63 -5.74 -6.70 6.83
N GLU A 64 -6.22 -6.97 8.04
CA GLU A 64 -5.92 -8.20 8.77
C GLU A 64 -6.65 -9.40 8.17
N ASP A 65 -7.90 -9.21 7.75
CA ASP A 65 -8.71 -10.24 7.12
C ASP A 65 -9.14 -9.82 5.70
N LEU A 66 -8.72 -10.63 4.72
CA LEU A 66 -9.09 -10.54 3.31
C LEU A 66 -9.60 -11.90 2.79
N SER A 67 -9.98 -12.80 3.69
CA SER A 67 -10.35 -14.20 3.39
C SER A 67 -11.55 -14.32 2.44
N THR A 68 -12.36 -13.28 2.33
CA THR A 68 -13.50 -13.20 1.41
C THR A 68 -13.09 -12.94 -0.04
N ILE A 69 -11.84 -12.52 -0.30
CA ILE A 69 -11.29 -12.31 -1.65
C ILE A 69 -10.59 -13.60 -2.11
N PRO A 70 -10.93 -14.13 -3.31
CA PRO A 70 -10.23 -15.30 -3.85
C PRO A 70 -8.71 -15.10 -3.91
N ALA A 71 -7.94 -16.12 -3.54
CA ALA A 71 -6.48 -16.03 -3.44
C ALA A 71 -5.80 -15.56 -4.75
N ALA A 72 -6.31 -15.98 -5.90
CA ALA A 72 -5.81 -15.54 -7.21
C ALA A 72 -6.03 -14.04 -7.44
N GLN A 73 -7.18 -13.50 -7.00
CA GLN A 73 -7.47 -12.07 -7.08
C GLN A 73 -6.59 -11.31 -6.09
N LEU A 74 -6.42 -11.81 -4.87
CA LEU A 74 -5.56 -11.20 -3.86
C LEU A 74 -4.09 -11.11 -4.33
N ALA A 75 -3.59 -12.16 -4.99
CA ALA A 75 -2.25 -12.15 -5.59
C ALA A 75 -2.08 -11.06 -6.65
N ALA A 76 -3.11 -10.79 -7.45
CA ALA A 76 -3.08 -9.74 -8.46
C ALA A 76 -3.07 -8.32 -7.87
N LEU A 77 -3.59 -8.14 -6.65
CA LEU A 77 -3.65 -6.87 -5.94
C LEU A 77 -2.42 -6.57 -5.09
N LYS A 78 -1.50 -7.53 -4.94
CA LYS A 78 -0.33 -7.37 -4.10
C LYS A 78 0.58 -6.25 -4.61
N PHE A 79 1.29 -5.60 -3.70
CA PHE A 79 2.33 -4.63 -4.05
C PHE A 79 3.34 -5.22 -5.04
N LYS A 80 3.72 -4.42 -6.03
CA LYS A 80 4.70 -4.76 -7.05
C LYS A 80 5.76 -3.65 -7.07
N PRO A 81 7.04 -3.98 -6.82
CA PRO A 81 8.14 -3.03 -6.91
C PRO A 81 8.20 -2.28 -8.24
#